data_AF-A0A962B901-F1
#
_entry.id   AF-A0A962B901-F1
#
_cell.length_a   1.000
_cell.length_b   1.000
_cell.length_c   1.000
_cell.angle_alpha   90.00
_cell.angle_beta   90.00
_cell.angle_gamma   90.00
#
_symmetry.space_group_name_H-M   'P 1'
#
loop_
_entity.id
_entity.type
_entity.pdbx_description
1 polymer ?
#
loop_
_entity_poly.entity_id
_entity_poly.type
_entity_poly.pdbx_seq_one_letter_code
_entity_poly.pdbx_strand_id
1 'polypeptide(L)'
;MAHRSRLAGFIIDCQTDDLGAAASFWSQALGLAIVDPDEGGENKYARLDHGPGRLHIEVQRVEHPSRVHLDIETDDIEAEVARLTALGAAEVSRPRNGRWVVMEAPTGQRFCVVRLKDADAAPGLNSWQG
;
A
#
# COMPACT_ATOMS: atom_id res chain seq x y z
N MET A 1 -22.61 -0.92 -6.07
CA MET A 1 -22.34 -0.12 -7.29
C MET A 1 -21.12 -0.71 -7.96
N ALA A 2 -20.95 -0.54 -9.27
CA ALA A 2 -19.75 -1.03 -9.94
C ALA A 2 -18.54 -0.14 -9.59
N HIS A 3 -17.42 -0.76 -9.23
CA HIS A 3 -16.16 -0.07 -8.93
C HIS A 3 -14.99 -0.87 -9.50
N ARG A 4 -13.80 -0.26 -9.51
CA ARG A 4 -12.58 -0.89 -10.01
C ARG A 4 -11.50 -0.92 -8.96
N SER A 5 -10.71 -1.99 -8.95
CA SER A 5 -9.52 -2.08 -8.11
C SER A 5 -8.42 -2.94 -8.72
N ARG A 6 -7.19 -2.78 -8.23
CA ARG A 6 -6.06 -3.64 -8.58
C ARG A 6 -5.01 -3.65 -7.46
N LEU A 7 -4.09 -4.61 -7.54
CA LEU A 7 -2.84 -4.55 -6.77
C LEU A 7 -2.02 -3.35 -7.28
N ALA A 8 -1.69 -2.45 -6.35
CA ALA A 8 -0.93 -1.23 -6.65
C ALA A 8 0.56 -1.44 -6.37
N GLY A 9 0.89 -2.08 -5.25
CA GLY A 9 2.27 -2.18 -4.82
C GLY A 9 2.47 -2.93 -3.52
N PHE A 10 3.72 -2.90 -3.06
CA PHE A 10 4.17 -3.52 -1.82
C PHE A 10 4.86 -2.48 -0.95
N ILE A 11 4.57 -2.53 0.35
CA ILE A 11 5.21 -1.68 1.35
C ILE A 11 6.03 -2.56 2.26
N ILE A 12 7.28 -2.16 2.49
CA ILE A 12 8.21 -2.83 3.37
C ILE A 12 8.18 -2.11 4.72
N ASP A 13 7.41 -2.68 5.65
CA ASP A 13 7.27 -2.19 7.02
C ASP A 13 8.55 -2.50 7.80
N CYS A 14 9.26 -1.46 8.22
CA CYS A 14 10.49 -1.55 8.99
C CYS A 14 10.25 -1.01 10.40
N GLN A 15 10.34 -1.90 11.40
CA GLN A 15 10.37 -1.50 12.81
C GLN A 15 11.74 -0.90 13.13
N THR A 16 11.86 0.41 12.97
CA THR A 16 13.12 1.17 13.11
C THR A 16 12.82 2.62 13.45
N ASP A 17 13.81 3.34 13.99
CA ASP A 17 13.78 4.80 14.12
C ASP A 17 14.54 5.51 12.99
N ASP A 18 15.29 4.75 12.17
CA ASP A 18 16.09 5.26 11.06
C ASP A 18 15.51 4.80 9.72
N LEU A 19 14.64 5.64 9.16
CA LEU A 19 14.03 5.41 7.84
C LEU A 19 15.09 5.49 6.72
N GLY A 20 16.06 6.38 6.83
CA GLY A 20 17.11 6.58 5.82
C GLY A 20 17.99 5.35 5.65
N ALA A 21 18.41 4.73 6.77
CA ALA A 21 19.17 3.49 6.74
C ALA A 21 18.36 2.32 6.15
N ALA A 22 17.08 2.20 6.53
CA ALA A 22 16.20 1.18 5.97
C ALA A 22 15.99 1.36 4.46
N ALA A 23 15.73 2.59 4.01
CA ALA A 23 15.57 2.92 2.60
C ALA A 23 16.85 2.63 1.80
N SER A 24 18.02 3.00 2.34
CA SER A 24 19.31 2.72 1.72
C SER A 24 19.56 1.21 1.56
N PHE A 25 19.25 0.41 2.59
CA PHE A 25 19.36 -1.04 2.51
C PHE A 25 18.46 -1.62 1.42
N TRP A 26 17.16 -1.31 1.43
CA TRP A 26 16.22 -1.87 0.47
C TRP A 26 16.46 -1.39 -0.97
N SER A 27 16.88 -0.14 -1.13
CA SER A 27 17.32 0.39 -2.43
C SER A 27 18.45 -0.45 -3.02
N GLN A 28 19.50 -0.72 -2.24
CA GLN A 28 20.64 -1.53 -2.68
C GLN A 28 20.26 -3.00 -2.88
N ALA A 29 19.45 -3.57 -1.99
CA ALA A 29 19.03 -4.97 -2.05
C ALA A 29 18.17 -5.28 -3.28
N LEU A 30 17.31 -4.33 -3.68
CA LEU A 30 16.39 -4.49 -4.81
C LEU A 30 16.92 -3.88 -6.11
N GLY A 31 18.00 -3.10 -6.06
CA GLY A 31 18.50 -2.34 -7.21
C GLY A 31 17.55 -1.23 -7.67
N LEU A 32 16.70 -0.72 -6.76
CA LEU A 32 15.72 0.34 -7.04
C LEU A 32 16.21 1.65 -6.44
N ALA A 33 16.31 2.71 -7.24
CA ALA A 33 16.72 4.02 -6.74
C ALA A 33 15.70 4.57 -5.73
N ILE A 34 16.17 5.33 -4.74
CA ILE A 34 15.27 6.11 -3.88
C ILE A 34 14.79 7.32 -4.69
N VAL A 35 13.48 7.41 -4.92
CA VAL A 35 12.84 8.48 -5.69
C VAL A 35 12.41 9.62 -4.76
N ASP A 36 11.95 9.29 -3.56
CA ASP A 36 11.60 10.25 -2.52
C ASP A 36 12.03 9.69 -1.16
N PRO A 37 12.99 10.31 -0.45
CA PRO A 37 13.47 9.80 0.83
C PRO A 37 12.53 10.09 2.01
N ASP A 38 11.55 10.99 1.87
CA ASP A 38 10.58 11.34 2.92
C ASP A 38 9.22 11.74 2.31
N GLU A 39 8.53 10.76 1.72
CA GLU A 39 7.24 10.99 1.09
C GLU A 39 6.22 11.49 2.11
N GLY A 40 5.79 12.73 1.91
CA GLY A 40 4.85 13.43 2.79
C GLY A 40 5.49 14.18 3.96
N GLY A 41 6.81 14.17 4.11
CA GLY A 41 7.54 15.05 5.05
C GLY A 41 7.37 14.72 6.53
N GLU A 42 7.02 13.48 6.87
CA GLU A 42 6.73 13.03 8.25
C GLU A 42 7.75 12.02 8.78
N ASN A 43 8.86 11.81 8.06
CA ASN A 43 9.86 10.77 8.31
C ASN A 43 9.20 9.39 8.55
N LYS A 44 8.28 9.05 7.64
CA LYS A 44 7.45 7.84 7.75
C LYS A 44 7.52 6.94 6.53
N TYR A 45 7.67 7.51 5.33
CA TYR A 45 7.68 6.77 4.08
C TYR A 45 8.86 7.21 3.24
N ALA A 46 9.58 6.26 2.63
CA ALA A 46 10.53 6.52 1.56
C ALA A 46 10.09 5.72 0.34
N ARG A 47 9.98 6.37 -0.82
CA ARG A 47 9.56 5.73 -2.06
C ARG A 47 10.76 5.32 -2.89
N LEU A 48 10.76 4.07 -3.32
CA LEU A 48 11.71 3.54 -4.29
C LEU A 48 11.11 3.63 -5.70
N ASP A 49 11.95 3.50 -6.71
CA ASP A 49 11.50 3.39 -8.09
C ASP A 49 10.60 2.16 -8.28
N HIS A 50 9.81 2.15 -9.35
CA HIS A 50 8.85 1.08 -9.58
C HIS A 50 9.55 -0.27 -9.78
N GLY A 51 9.04 -1.29 -9.11
CA GLY A 51 9.44 -2.68 -9.33
C GLY A 51 8.87 -3.25 -10.64
N PRO A 52 9.11 -4.55 -10.90
CA PRO A 52 8.54 -5.24 -12.04
C PRO A 52 7.02 -5.03 -12.16
N GLY A 53 6.52 -4.83 -13.38
CA GLY A 53 5.08 -4.62 -13.61
C GLY A 53 4.54 -3.26 -13.16
N ARG A 54 5.42 -2.29 -12.86
CA ARG A 54 5.07 -0.94 -12.36
C ARG A 54 4.47 -0.92 -10.95
N LEU A 55 4.67 -1.98 -10.17
CA LEU A 55 4.28 -2.02 -8.76
C LEU A 55 5.06 -0.95 -7.99
N HIS A 56 4.37 -0.10 -7.22
CA HIS A 56 5.06 0.85 -6.35
C HIS A 56 5.70 0.10 -5.18
N ILE A 57 6.90 0.53 -4.80
CA ILE A 57 7.65 -0.03 -3.67
C ILE A 57 7.97 1.12 -2.72
N GLU A 58 7.50 1.01 -1.48
CA GLU A 58 7.80 1.98 -0.43
C GLU A 58 8.40 1.28 0.79
N VAL A 59 9.28 1.99 1.49
CA VAL A 59 9.78 1.62 2.80
C VAL A 59 9.03 2.46 3.82
N GLN A 60 8.36 1.80 4.76
CA GLN A 60 7.57 2.47 5.79
C GLN A 60 8.19 2.25 7.17
N ARG A 61 8.38 3.34 7.92
CA ARG A 61 8.71 3.28 9.34
C ARG A 61 7.46 2.93 10.16
N VAL A 62 7.57 1.90 11.00
CA VAL A 62 6.45 1.40 11.82
C VAL A 62 6.86 1.11 13.26
N GLU A 63 5.88 1.02 14.16
CA GLU A 63 6.10 0.62 15.56
C GLU A 63 5.83 -0.87 15.81
N HIS A 64 5.11 -1.54 14.90
CA HIS A 64 4.84 -2.98 14.98
C HIS A 64 5.99 -3.80 14.37
N PRO A 65 6.04 -5.13 14.60
CA PRO A 65 7.05 -6.00 13.98
C PRO A 65 7.15 -5.83 12.46
N SER A 66 8.38 -5.83 11.94
CA SER A 66 8.66 -5.69 10.50
C SER A 66 7.95 -6.77 9.68
N ARG A 67 7.42 -6.37 8.53
CA ARG A 67 6.71 -7.24 7.57
C ARG A 67 6.62 -6.57 6.21
N VAL A 68 5.95 -7.22 5.26
CA VAL A 68 5.54 -6.60 4.00
C VAL A 68 4.03 -6.62 3.93
N HIS A 69 3.42 -5.54 3.43
CA HIS A 69 1.99 -5.49 3.16
C HIS A 69 1.70 -5.04 1.73
N LEU A 70 0.48 -5.32 1.27
CA LEU A 70 -0.02 -4.97 -0.05
C LEU A 70 -0.81 -3.68 0.01
N ASP A 71 -0.73 -2.90 -1.07
CA ASP A 71 -1.72 -1.87 -1.37
C ASP A 71 -2.64 -2.35 -2.49
N ILE A 72 -3.94 -2.31 -2.23
CA ILE A 72 -4.99 -2.41 -3.23
C ILE A 72 -5.50 -1.00 -3.49
N GLU A 73 -5.34 -0.50 -4.71
CA GLU A 73 -5.91 0.80 -5.08
C GLU A 73 -7.25 0.66 -5.76
N THR A 74 -8.14 1.62 -5.53
CA THR A 74 -9.50 1.61 -6.05
C THR A 74 -10.03 3.01 -6.34
N ASP A 75 -10.97 3.11 -7.27
CA ASP A 75 -11.74 4.35 -7.50
C ASP A 75 -12.87 4.56 -6.48
N ASP A 76 -13.22 3.54 -5.67
CA ASP A 76 -14.20 3.62 -4.59
C ASP A 76 -13.76 2.78 -3.37
N ILE A 77 -13.21 3.45 -2.35
CA ILE A 77 -12.72 2.82 -1.12
C ILE A 77 -13.83 2.06 -0.39
N GLU A 78 -15.04 2.64 -0.27
CA GLU A 78 -16.10 2.02 0.50
C GLU A 78 -16.64 0.78 -0.21
N ALA A 79 -16.80 0.84 -1.54
CA ALA A 79 -17.21 -0.30 -2.33
C ALA A 79 -16.17 -1.44 -2.26
N GLU A 80 -14.88 -1.13 -2.31
CA GLU A 80 -13.84 -2.15 -2.23
C GLU A 80 -13.71 -2.74 -0.82
N VAL A 81 -13.78 -1.93 0.24
CA VAL A 81 -13.83 -2.42 1.62
C VAL A 81 -15.03 -3.34 1.83
N ALA A 82 -16.22 -2.97 1.34
CA ALA A 82 -17.40 -3.81 1.43
C ALA A 82 -17.21 -5.15 0.69
N ARG A 83 -16.65 -5.12 -0.52
CA ARG A 83 -16.36 -6.33 -1.32
C ARG A 83 -15.38 -7.25 -0.59
N LEU A 84 -14.29 -6.71 -0.07
CA LEU A 84 -13.27 -7.47 0.66
C LEU A 84 -13.80 -8.00 1.99
N THR A 85 -14.67 -7.25 2.67
CA THR A 85 -15.36 -7.72 3.88
C THR A 85 -16.27 -8.90 3.57
N ALA A 86 -16.99 -8.89 2.44
CA ALA A 86 -17.79 -10.02 1.99
C ALA A 86 -16.95 -11.29 1.68
N LEU A 87 -15.65 -11.12 1.39
CA LEU A 87 -14.69 -12.23 1.26
C LEU A 87 -14.10 -12.69 2.60
N GLY A 88 -14.47 -12.07 3.71
CA GLY A 88 -14.04 -12.42 5.07
C GLY A 88 -12.91 -11.56 5.64
N ALA A 89 -12.49 -10.49 4.96
CA ALA A 89 -11.56 -9.55 5.56
C ALA A 89 -12.23 -8.70 6.65
N ALA A 90 -11.45 -8.28 7.64
CA ALA A 90 -11.90 -7.37 8.71
C ALA A 90 -11.25 -5.99 8.56
N GLU A 91 -12.01 -4.92 8.79
CA GLU A 91 -11.46 -3.57 8.89
C GLU A 91 -10.71 -3.41 10.22
N VAL A 92 -9.47 -2.91 10.18
CA VAL A 92 -8.63 -2.69 11.34
C VAL A 92 -8.61 -1.21 11.74
N SER A 93 -8.47 -0.29 10.78
CA SER A 93 -8.42 1.15 11.06
C SER A 93 -8.59 2.02 9.82
N ARG A 94 -8.91 3.31 10.03
CA ARG A 94 -9.02 4.35 8.99
C ARG A 94 -8.12 5.56 9.27
N PRO A 95 -6.82 5.46 9.00
CA PRO A 95 -5.91 6.58 9.26
C PRO A 95 -6.23 7.83 8.43
N ARG A 96 -5.82 9.00 8.95
CA ARG A 96 -6.00 10.31 8.31
C ARG A 96 -7.41 10.53 7.74
N ASN A 97 -8.44 10.27 8.56
CA ASN A 97 -9.85 10.41 8.22
C ASN A 97 -10.27 9.62 6.97
N GLY A 98 -9.73 8.39 6.82
CA GLY A 98 -10.09 7.51 5.70
C GLY A 98 -9.35 7.80 4.40
N ARG A 99 -8.17 8.44 4.47
CA ARG A 99 -7.29 8.55 3.28
C ARG A 99 -6.93 7.17 2.73
N TRP A 100 -6.82 6.18 3.61
CA TRP A 100 -6.77 4.76 3.29
C TRP A 100 -7.44 3.95 4.41
N VAL A 101 -7.72 2.68 4.14
CA VAL A 101 -8.30 1.74 5.11
C VAL A 101 -7.37 0.57 5.28
N VAL A 102 -7.00 0.26 6.53
CA VAL A 102 -6.21 -0.94 6.84
C VAL A 102 -7.17 -2.09 7.07
N MET A 103 -7.00 -3.16 6.31
CA MET A 103 -7.77 -4.39 6.37
C MET A 103 -6.88 -5.56 6.84
N GLU A 104 -7.50 -6.60 7.37
CA GLU A 104 -6.86 -7.86 7.74
C GLU A 104 -7.56 -9.03 7.04
N ALA A 105 -6.79 -9.85 6.32
CA ALA A 105 -7.29 -11.05 5.66
C ALA A 105 -7.67 -12.13 6.71
N PRO A 106 -8.49 -13.14 6.34
CA PRO A 106 -8.86 -14.23 7.26
C PRO A 106 -7.68 -14.97 7.91
N THR A 107 -6.52 -14.96 7.25
CA THR A 107 -5.27 -15.60 7.71
C THR A 107 -4.30 -14.63 8.42
N GLY A 108 -4.73 -13.40 8.73
CA GLY A 108 -4.01 -12.44 9.58
C GLY A 108 -3.07 -11.46 8.87
N GLN A 109 -2.95 -11.51 7.54
CA GLN A 109 -2.15 -10.53 6.78
C GLN A 109 -2.87 -9.19 6.76
N ARG A 110 -2.15 -8.11 7.11
CA ARG A 110 -2.64 -6.75 6.94
C ARG A 110 -2.29 -6.21 5.57
N PHE A 111 -3.18 -5.40 5.03
CA PHE A 111 -3.02 -4.72 3.75
C PHE A 111 -3.86 -3.44 3.75
N CYS A 112 -3.59 -2.53 2.82
CA CYS A 112 -4.31 -1.27 2.73
C CYS A 112 -5.19 -1.21 1.48
N VAL A 113 -6.34 -0.56 1.61
CA VAL A 113 -7.16 -0.09 0.51
C VAL A 113 -6.92 1.41 0.36
N VAL A 114 -6.36 1.82 -0.77
CA VAL A 114 -5.93 3.19 -1.05
C VAL A 114 -6.71 3.77 -2.24
N ARG A 115 -6.74 5.10 -2.34
CA ARG A 115 -7.34 5.77 -3.50
C ARG A 115 -6.41 5.65 -4.71
N LEU A 116 -7.00 5.27 -5.85
CA LEU A 116 -6.35 5.26 -7.16
C LEU A 116 -5.74 6.65 -7.45
N LYS A 117 -4.41 6.71 -7.61
CA LYS A 117 -3.69 7.98 -7.84
C LYS A 117 -3.80 8.43 -9.30
N ASP A 118 -3.82 7.51 -10.27
CA ASP A 118 -3.91 7.81 -11.72
C ASP A 118 -4.76 6.78 -12.49
N ALA A 119 -6.04 7.07 -12.70
CA ALA A 119 -6.97 6.13 -13.35
C ALA A 119 -6.67 5.85 -14.83
N ASP A 120 -6.05 6.81 -15.54
CA ASP A 120 -5.78 6.72 -16.98
C ASP A 120 -4.40 6.12 -17.32
N ALA A 121 -3.51 5.97 -16.34
CA ALA A 121 -2.13 5.50 -16.54
C ALA A 121 -1.90 4.03 -16.14
N ALA A 122 -2.97 3.34 -15.75
CA ALA A 122 -2.95 2.15 -14.91
C ALA A 122 -3.50 0.90 -15.62
N PRO A 123 -2.68 0.12 -16.36
CA PRO A 123 -3.13 -1.16 -16.91
C PRO A 123 -3.51 -2.15 -15.78
N GLY A 124 -4.51 -3.01 -16.01
CA GLY A 124 -4.84 -4.10 -15.08
C GLY A 124 -5.85 -3.78 -13.98
N LEU A 125 -6.70 -2.75 -14.15
CA LEU A 125 -7.87 -2.55 -13.29
C LEU A 125 -8.90 -3.67 -13.51
N ASN A 126 -9.31 -4.35 -12.44
CA ASN A 126 -10.44 -5.25 -12.45
C ASN A 126 -11.74 -4.45 -12.25
N SER A 127 -12.81 -4.87 -12.92
CA SER A 127 -14.15 -4.30 -12.73
C SER A 127 -14.99 -5.25 -11.89
N TRP A 128 -15.56 -4.75 -10.80
CA TRP A 128 -16.41 -5.50 -9.90
C TRP A 128 -17.86 -5.04 -10.05
N GLN A 129 -18.79 -5.99 -10.15
CA GLN A 129 -20.21 -5.70 -10.05
C GLN A 129 -20.65 -5.92 -8.61
N GLY A 130 -21.55 -5.04 -8.13
CA GLY A 130 -22.11 -5.12 -6.77
C GLY A 130 -23.16 -6.19 -6.62
#